data_AF-A0A7W9WXD0-F1
#
_entry.id   AF-A0A7W9WXD0-F1
#
_cell.length_a   1.000
_cell.length_b   1.000
_cell.length_c   1.000
_cell.angle_alpha   90.00
_cell.angle_beta   90.00
_cell.angle_gamma   90.00
#
_symmetry.space_group_name_H-M   'P 1'
#
loop_
_entity.id
_entity.type
_entity.pdbx_description
1 polymer ?
#
loop_
_entity_poly.entity_id
_entity_poly.type
_entity_poly.pdbx_seq_one_letter_code
_entity_poly.pdbx_strand_id
1 'polypeptide(L)' 'MDHWRLAYLGIRQVPRELSEFEINTFFTFSKRERAQIDSRRTDLYRLAIALHIGFLKMTGQPLDS' A
#
# COMPACT_ATOMS: atom_id res chain seq x y z
N MET A 1 -20.91 -1.22 -15.69
CA MET A 1 -19.71 -0.53 -15.18
C MET A 1 -18.56 -1.54 -15.19
N ASP A 2 -17.83 -1.57 -16.29
CA ASP A 2 -16.73 -2.50 -16.56
C ASP A 2 -15.49 -2.14 -15.75
N HIS A 3 -15.46 -2.55 -14.48
CA HIS A 3 -14.34 -2.34 -13.57
C HIS A 3 -13.03 -3.00 -14.06
N TRP A 4 -13.09 -3.91 -15.03
CA TRP A 4 -11.94 -4.59 -15.62
C TRP A 4 -11.08 -3.69 -16.54
N ARG A 5 -11.55 -2.49 -16.88
CA ARG A 5 -10.79 -1.51 -17.70
C ARG A 5 -9.96 -0.52 -16.88
N LEU A 6 -10.08 -0.50 -15.56
CA LEU A 6 -9.21 0.33 -14.72
C LEU A 6 -7.84 -0.34 -14.64
N ALA A 7 -6.95 0.05 -15.56
CA ALA A 7 -5.53 -0.25 -15.44
C ALA A 7 -5.01 0.45 -14.17
N TYR A 8 -4.98 -0.29 -13.06
CA TYR A 8 -4.26 0.16 -11.87
C TYR A 8 -2.80 0.42 -12.26
N LEU A 9 -2.22 1.51 -11.75
CA LEU A 9 -0.80 1.79 -11.94
C LEU A 9 0.01 0.55 -11.55
N GLY A 10 0.83 0.04 -12.48
CA GLY A 10 1.62 -1.18 -12.29
C GLY A 10 1.01 -2.50 -12.80
N ILE A 11 -0.17 -2.50 -13.41
CA ILE A 11 -0.84 -3.74 -13.89
C ILE A 11 -0.03 -4.54 -14.94
N ARG A 12 0.96 -3.90 -15.58
CA ARG A 12 1.85 -4.52 -16.58
C ARG A 12 3.22 -4.88 -16.03
N GLN A 13 3.69 -4.17 -15.01
CA GLN A 13 5.02 -4.33 -14.44
C GLN A 13 5.05 -3.68 -13.06
N VAL A 14 5.50 -4.45 -12.06
CA VAL A 14 5.86 -3.90 -10.76
C VAL A 14 7.12 -3.05 -10.95
N PRO A 15 7.23 -1.85 -10.34
CA PRO A 15 8.43 -1.03 -10.43
C PRO A 15 9.66 -1.86 -10.01
N ARG A 16 10.76 -1.76 -10.76
CA ARG A 16 11.98 -2.55 -10.49
C ARG A 16 12.60 -2.17 -9.14
N GLU A 17 12.28 -0.98 -8.64
CA GLU A 17 12.66 -0.48 -7.33
C GLU A 17 11.88 -1.15 -6.18
N LEU A 18 10.82 -1.93 -6.48
CA LEU A 18 9.99 -2.61 -5.50
C LEU A 18 10.38 -4.10 -5.43
N SER A 19 11.57 -4.38 -4.88
CA SER A 19 12.02 -5.75 -4.65
C SER A 19 11.34 -6.35 -3.42
N GLU A 20 11.63 -7.64 -3.16
CA GLU A 20 11.17 -8.32 -1.96
C GLU A 20 11.62 -7.61 -0.67
N PHE A 21 12.80 -6.96 -0.69
CA PHE A 21 13.28 -6.18 0.44
C PHE A 21 12.37 -4.98 0.74
N GLU A 22 12.01 -4.18 -0.27
CA GLU A 22 11.12 -3.03 -0.11
C GLU A 22 9.72 -3.48 0.33
N ILE A 23 9.20 -4.57 -0.23
CA ILE A 23 7.91 -5.14 0.18
C ILE A 23 7.94 -5.53 1.66
N ASN A 24 8.94 -6.31 2.08
CA ASN A 24 9.04 -6.79 3.45
C ASN A 24 9.29 -5.64 4.45
N THR A 25 10.02 -4.60 4.06
CA THR A 25 10.34 -3.46 4.92
C THR A 25 9.17 -2.48 5.03
N PHE A 26 8.60 -2.08 3.88
CA PHE A 26 7.67 -0.97 3.82
C PHE A 26 6.20 -1.40 3.86
N PHE A 27 5.87 -2.58 3.34
CA PHE A 27 4.49 -3.08 3.27
C PHE A 27 4.16 -4.15 4.32
N THR A 28 5.10 -4.43 5.24
CA THR A 28 4.78 -5.12 6.50
C THR A 28 4.29 -4.10 7.53
N PHE A 29 3.01 -4.22 7.90
CA PHE A 29 2.34 -3.28 8.81
C PHE A 29 2.36 -3.77 10.26
N SER A 30 2.70 -2.84 11.15
CA SER A 30 2.55 -2.97 12.60
C SER A 30 1.08 -3.15 13.01
N LYS A 31 0.85 -3.56 14.27
CA LYS A 31 -0.53 -3.70 14.80
C LYS A 31 -1.33 -2.41 14.72
N ARG A 32 -0.70 -1.26 14.94
CA ARG A 32 -1.33 0.07 14.89
C ARG A 32 -1.75 0.43 13.45
N GLU A 33 -0.85 0.22 12.50
CA GLU A 33 -1.13 0.47 11.07
C GLU A 33 -2.22 -0.49 10.55
N ARG A 34 -2.20 -1.76 10.95
CA ARG A 34 -3.27 -2.71 10.63
C ARG A 34 -4.62 -2.26 11.15
N ALA A 35 -4.71 -1.78 12.39
CA ALA A 35 -5.97 -1.24 12.93
C ALA A 35 -6.49 -0.05 12.10
N GLN A 36 -5.61 0.83 11.61
CA GLN A 36 -5.98 1.94 10.73
C GLN A 36 -6.45 1.44 9.35
N ILE A 37 -5.79 0.45 8.77
CA ILE A 37 -6.18 -0.19 7.51
C ILE A 37 -7.55 -0.87 7.67
N ASP A 38 -7.71 -1.71 8.70
CA ASP A 38 -8.90 -2.53 8.92
C ASP A 38 -10.15 -1.70 9.25
N SER A 39 -9.96 -0.47 9.75
CA SER A 39 -11.04 0.51 9.97
C SER A 39 -11.78 0.91 8.69
N ARG A 40 -11.21 0.66 7.50
CA ARG A 40 -11.83 1.00 6.22
C ARG A 40 -12.88 -0.03 5.83
N ARG A 41 -14.00 0.46 5.28
CA ARG A 41 -15.22 -0.32 5.01
C ARG A 41 -15.11 -1.30 3.83
N THR A 42 -14.27 -1.02 2.83
CA THR A 42 -14.13 -1.88 1.63
C THR A 42 -12.68 -2.30 1.44
N ASP A 43 -12.48 -3.50 0.88
CA ASP A 43 -11.13 -4.04 0.63
C ASP A 43 -10.31 -3.16 -0.32
N LEU A 44 -10.97 -2.47 -1.26
CA LEU A 44 -10.31 -1.49 -2.11
C LEU A 44 -9.73 -0.32 -1.30
N TYR A 45 -10.47 0.21 -0.33
CA TYR A 45 -9.98 1.30 0.52
C TYR A 45 -8.93 0.82 1.53
N ARG A 46 -9.01 -0.42 1.99
CA ARG A 46 -7.96 -1.06 2.80
C ARG A 46 -6.66 -1.14 2.02
N LEU A 47 -6.72 -1.64 0.79
CA LEU A 47 -5.58 -1.72 -0.10
C LEU A 47 -5.02 -0.33 -0.42
N ALA A 48 -5.87 0.64 -0.75
CA ALA A 48 -5.43 2.01 -1.06
C ALA A 48 -4.66 2.65 0.11
N ILE A 49 -5.14 2.48 1.35
CA ILE A 49 -4.45 3.00 2.55
C ILE A 49 -3.17 2.22 2.84
N ALA A 50 -3.17 0.90 2.70
CA ALA A 50 -1.97 0.08 2.84
C ALA A 50 -0.86 0.53 1.87
N LEU A 51 -1.23 0.81 0.61
CA LEU A 51 -0.30 1.36 -0.38
C LEU A 51 0.24 2.73 0.01
N HIS A 52 -0.63 3.66 0.45
CA HIS A 52 -0.20 4.98 0.91
C HIS A 52 0.80 4.89 2.07
N ILE A 53 0.51 4.07 3.08
CA ILE A 53 1.41 3.88 4.24
C ILE A 53 2.76 3.32 3.77
N GLY A 54 2.76 2.29 2.91
CA GLY A 54 3.98 1.70 2.37
C GLY A 54 4.84 2.72 1.63
N PHE A 55 4.24 3.51 0.74
CA PHE A 55 4.96 4.56 0.01
C PHE A 55 5.48 5.68 0.92
N LEU A 56 4.73 6.10 1.95
CA LEU A 56 5.21 7.09 2.92
C LEU A 56 6.40 6.57 3.75
N LYS A 57 6.39 5.29 4.11
CA LYS A 57 7.55 4.68 4.76
C LYS A 57 8.78 4.66 3.84
N MET A 58 8.59 4.47 2.53
CA MET A 58 9.68 4.55 1.54
C MET A 58 10.29 5.96 1.45
N THR A 59 9.54 7.02 1.76
CA THR A 59 10.08 8.39 1.79
C THR A 59 10.86 8.72 3.07
N GLY A 60 10.99 7.78 4.02
CA GLY A 60 11.74 7.97 5.27
C GLY A 60 11.02 8.81 6.33
N GLN A 61 9.71 9.05 6.17
CA GLN A 61 8.90 9.84 7.11
C GLN A 61 7.70 8.99 7.58
N PRO A 62 7.70 8.47 8.82
CA PRO A 62 6.52 7.81 9.36
C PRO A 62 5.41 8.83 9.64
N LEU A 63 4.15 8.42 9.44
CA LEU A 63 2.94 9.25 9.55
C LEU A 63 2.64 9.85 10.94
N ASP A 64 3.50 9.62 11.94
CA ASP A 64 3.35 10.13 13.31
C ASP A 64 4.73 10.52 13.89
N SER A 65 5.43 11.45 13.22
CA SER A 65 6.51 12.21 13.88
C SER A 65 5.94 13.42 14.60
#